data_AF-A0AA36FUM7-F1
#
_entry.id   AF-A0AA36FUM7-F1
#
_cell.length_a   1.000
_cell.length_b   1.000
_cell.length_c   1.000
_cell.angle_alpha   90.00
_cell.angle_beta   90.00
_cell.angle_gamma   90.00
#
_symmetry.space_group_name_H-M   'P 1'
#
loop_
_entity.id
_entity.type
_entity.pdbx_description
1 polymer ?
#
loop_
_entity_poly.entity_id
_entity_poly.type
_entity_poly.pdbx_seq_one_letter_code
_entity_poly.pdbx_strand_id
1 'polypeptide(L)'
;MALSKAPRFIQGIWGPYYGSILPEYHLNEAGQSVTGALIDALFASDSECQKLASTCGMALPEYLNNLILDLAKHENLDWHFLAKDFHVLPYHHGNRSPRANSSLKGALHGCTLDNAVPQLAIQYLATCQAIALGHRHIINTLNSAGYRIREIVVSGGLARNELYLQVGF
;
A
#
# COMPACT_ATOMS: atom_id res chain seq x y z
N MET A 1 -6.97 12.48 0.43
CA MET A 1 -7.91 13.63 0.29
C MET A 1 -7.13 14.84 -0.18
N ALA A 2 -7.72 15.70 -1.02
CA ALA A 2 -7.08 16.94 -1.45
C ALA A 2 -8.10 18.09 -1.53
N LEU A 3 -7.75 19.27 -0.99
CA LEU A 3 -8.61 20.45 -0.93
C LEU A 3 -8.14 21.53 -1.91
N SER A 4 -9.07 22.23 -2.57
CA SER A 4 -8.77 23.33 -3.48
C SER A 4 -9.83 24.43 -3.40
N LYS A 5 -9.46 25.69 -3.64
CA LYS A 5 -10.43 26.79 -3.74
C LYS A 5 -11.34 26.63 -4.96
N ALA A 6 -10.80 26.16 -6.09
CA ALA A 6 -11.56 25.92 -7.31
C ALA A 6 -12.07 24.47 -7.39
N PRO A 7 -13.25 24.22 -8.00
CA PRO A 7 -13.74 22.87 -8.23
C PRO A 7 -12.88 22.13 -9.27
N ARG A 8 -12.63 20.83 -9.04
CA ARG A 8 -11.89 19.95 -9.96
C ARG A 8 -12.64 18.63 -10.13
N PHE A 9 -13.16 18.39 -11.33
CA PHE A 9 -13.82 17.15 -11.69
C PHE A 9 -12.79 16.18 -12.26
N ILE A 10 -12.61 15.03 -11.61
CA ILE A 10 -11.52 14.11 -11.91
C ILE A 10 -12.08 12.70 -12.05
N GLN A 11 -11.89 12.09 -13.21
CA GLN A 11 -12.39 10.74 -13.49
C GLN A 11 -11.86 9.74 -12.45
N GLY A 12 -12.78 8.99 -11.85
CA GLY A 12 -12.50 7.95 -10.86
C GLY A 12 -12.03 8.44 -9.49
N ILE A 13 -12.21 9.73 -9.20
CA ILE A 13 -12.03 10.33 -7.88
C ILE A 13 -13.35 11.02 -7.50
N TRP A 14 -13.80 10.86 -6.27
CA TRP A 14 -15.03 11.48 -5.80
C TRP A 14 -14.87 12.98 -5.58
N GLY A 15 -15.99 13.72 -5.60
CA GLY A 15 -16.04 15.17 -5.54
C GLY A 15 -16.06 15.84 -6.93
N PRO A 16 -15.85 17.16 -7.00
CA PRO A 16 -15.46 18.06 -5.92
C PRO A 16 -16.64 18.40 -4.99
N TYR A 17 -16.52 18.09 -3.70
CA TYR A 17 -17.55 18.40 -2.69
C TYR A 17 -17.24 19.74 -2.00
N TYR A 18 -18.13 20.72 -2.16
CA TYR A 18 -17.92 22.07 -1.60
C TYR A 18 -18.27 22.13 -0.10
N GLY A 19 -17.39 22.75 0.69
CA GLY A 19 -17.62 23.01 2.11
C GLY A 19 -17.65 21.77 3.02
N SER A 20 -17.28 20.58 2.52
CA SER A 20 -17.47 19.32 3.25
C SER A 20 -16.47 19.06 4.39
N ILE A 21 -15.28 19.69 4.36
CA ILE A 21 -14.28 19.62 5.44
C ILE A 21 -13.94 21.02 5.91
N LEU A 22 -13.52 21.91 5.00
CA LEU A 22 -13.24 23.31 5.29
C LEU A 22 -14.24 24.20 4.54
N PRO A 23 -14.76 25.27 5.18
CA PRO A 23 -15.56 26.28 4.49
C PRO A 23 -14.81 26.88 3.30
N GLU A 24 -15.53 27.16 2.21
CA GLU A 24 -14.97 27.73 0.97
C GLU A 24 -13.91 26.89 0.23
N TYR A 25 -13.81 25.60 0.53
CA TYR A 25 -12.95 24.67 -0.20
C TYR A 25 -13.76 23.54 -0.84
N HIS A 26 -13.25 23.04 -1.95
CA HIS A 26 -13.71 21.85 -2.63
C HIS A 26 -12.83 20.66 -2.25
N LEU A 27 -13.44 19.55 -1.84
CA LEU A 27 -12.78 18.29 -1.53
C LEU A 27 -12.85 17.33 -2.72
N ASN A 28 -11.69 16.81 -3.13
CA ASN A 28 -11.62 15.58 -3.90
C ASN A 28 -11.14 14.41 -3.01
N GLU A 29 -11.92 13.33 -3.01
CA GLU A 29 -11.65 12.14 -2.20
C GLU A 29 -11.32 10.95 -3.10
N ALA A 30 -10.09 10.48 -2.99
CA ALA A 30 -9.61 9.26 -3.62
C ALA A 30 -9.30 8.22 -2.56
N GLY A 31 -9.40 6.94 -2.90
CA GLY A 31 -9.09 5.86 -1.97
C GLY A 31 -8.73 4.56 -2.66
N GLN A 32 -8.11 3.68 -1.89
CA GLN A 32 -7.92 2.27 -2.20
C GLN A 32 -8.91 1.47 -1.34
N SER A 33 -9.64 0.53 -1.94
CA SER A 33 -10.69 -0.23 -1.24
C SER A 33 -10.13 -1.15 -0.15
N VAL A 34 -8.93 -1.68 -0.37
CA VAL A 34 -8.23 -2.57 0.56
C VAL A 34 -6.76 -2.18 0.63
N THR A 35 -6.23 -2.02 1.85
CA THR A 35 -4.81 -1.76 2.13
C THR A 35 -4.35 -2.66 3.27
N GLY A 36 -4.65 -2.31 4.52
CA GLY A 36 -4.37 -3.14 5.70
C GLY A 36 -5.00 -4.53 5.57
N ALA A 37 -6.28 -4.59 5.19
CA ALA A 37 -6.97 -5.87 4.98
C ALA A 37 -6.34 -6.75 3.88
N LEU A 38 -5.67 -6.16 2.88
CA LEU A 38 -4.94 -6.94 1.87
C LEU A 38 -3.66 -7.54 2.47
N ILE A 39 -2.95 -6.75 3.28
CA ILE A 39 -1.78 -7.23 4.03
C ILE A 39 -2.20 -8.34 4.99
N ASP A 40 -3.27 -8.14 5.76
CA ASP A 40 -3.78 -9.14 6.71
C ASP A 40 -4.19 -10.44 5.99
N ALA A 41 -4.83 -10.33 4.81
CA ALA A 41 -5.24 -11.48 4.03
C ALA A 41 -4.08 -12.35 3.54
N LEU A 42 -2.89 -11.77 3.33
CA LEU A 42 -1.69 -12.52 2.96
C LEU A 42 -1.29 -13.53 4.05
N PHE A 43 -1.50 -13.19 5.32
CA PHE A 43 -1.06 -13.98 6.47
C PHE A 43 -2.17 -14.76 7.16
N ALA A 44 -3.42 -14.57 6.75
CA ALA A 44 -4.57 -15.19 7.40
C ALA A 44 -4.48 -16.73 7.46
N SER A 45 -3.72 -17.34 6.54
CA SER A 45 -3.55 -18.79 6.44
C SER A 45 -2.17 -19.30 6.88
N ASP A 46 -1.21 -18.42 7.20
CA ASP A 46 0.15 -18.85 7.58
C ASP A 46 0.32 -18.92 9.11
N SER A 47 0.07 -20.11 9.65
CA SER A 47 0.20 -20.36 11.09
C SER A 47 1.65 -20.40 11.58
N GLU A 48 2.62 -20.61 10.69
CA GLU A 48 4.04 -20.74 11.07
C GLU A 48 4.65 -19.37 11.32
N CYS A 49 4.45 -18.43 10.40
CA CYS A 49 4.95 -17.07 10.53
C CYS A 49 4.35 -16.38 11.77
N GLN A 50 3.06 -16.60 12.05
CA GLN A 50 2.40 -16.10 13.26
C GLN A 50 2.99 -16.68 14.55
N LYS A 51 3.33 -17.98 14.55
CA LYS A 51 3.99 -18.63 15.69
C LYS A 51 5.38 -18.05 15.91
N LEU A 52 6.18 -17.90 14.86
CA LEU A 52 7.55 -17.36 14.95
C LEU A 52 7.55 -15.93 15.48
N ALA A 53 6.69 -15.06 14.95
CA ALA A 53 6.54 -13.70 15.47
C ALA A 53 6.20 -13.70 16.98
N SER A 54 5.30 -14.59 17.39
CA SER A 54 4.88 -14.75 18.79
C SER A 54 6.02 -15.27 19.68
N THR A 55 6.82 -16.22 19.20
CA THR A 55 8.01 -16.73 19.91
C THR A 55 9.07 -15.64 20.10
N CYS A 56 9.18 -14.70 19.17
CA CYS A 56 10.04 -13.53 19.28
C CYS A 56 9.42 -12.39 20.13
N GLY A 57 8.17 -12.53 20.60
CA GLY A 57 7.48 -11.49 21.35
C GLY A 57 7.13 -10.25 20.54
N MET A 58 7.06 -10.36 19.20
CA MET A 58 6.86 -9.26 18.27
C MET A 58 5.46 -9.32 17.64
N ALA A 59 4.94 -8.16 17.23
CA ALA A 59 3.80 -8.14 16.32
C ALA A 59 4.24 -8.65 14.94
N LEU A 60 3.33 -9.29 14.20
CA LEU A 60 3.66 -9.88 12.91
C LEU A 60 4.29 -8.89 11.89
N PRO A 61 3.77 -7.66 11.69
CA PRO A 61 4.40 -6.70 10.79
C PRO A 61 5.83 -6.30 11.23
N GLU A 62 6.08 -6.22 12.54
CA GLU A 62 7.40 -5.89 13.09
C GLU A 62 8.40 -7.03 12.82
N TYR A 63 7.99 -8.27 13.10
CA TYR A 63 8.78 -9.46 12.79
C TYR A 63 9.16 -9.53 11.30
N LEU A 64 8.19 -9.30 10.41
CA LEU A 64 8.42 -9.31 8.97
C LEU A 64 9.33 -8.18 8.51
N ASN A 65 9.17 -6.98 9.06
CA ASN A 65 10.06 -5.86 8.77
C ASN A 65 11.52 -6.20 9.15
N ASN A 66 11.73 -6.79 10.33
CA ASN A 66 13.06 -7.23 10.75
C ASN A 66 13.62 -8.33 9.84
N LEU A 67 12.79 -9.31 9.48
CA LEU A 67 13.18 -10.39 8.57
C LEU A 67 13.58 -9.86 7.19
N ILE A 68 12.84 -8.89 6.63
CA ILE A 68 13.20 -8.21 5.37
C ILE A 68 14.59 -7.58 5.48
N LEU A 69 14.86 -6.85 6.56
CA LEU A 69 16.16 -6.18 6.74
C LEU A 69 17.30 -7.17 6.88
N ASP A 70 17.08 -8.30 7.55
CA ASP A 70 18.10 -9.33 7.74
C ASP A 70 18.36 -10.13 6.45
N LEU A 71 17.32 -10.43 5.67
CA LEU A 71 17.45 -11.01 4.33
C LEU A 71 18.24 -10.09 3.40
N ALA A 72 17.94 -8.79 3.41
CA ALA A 72 18.64 -7.80 2.60
C ALA A 72 20.13 -7.74 2.93
N LYS A 73 20.49 -7.75 4.22
CA LYS A 73 21.89 -7.82 4.66
C LYS A 73 22.57 -9.10 4.21
N HIS A 74 21.91 -10.25 4.35
CA HIS A 74 22.46 -11.54 3.96
C HIS A 74 22.72 -11.63 2.45
N GLU A 75 21.81 -11.09 1.64
CA GLU A 75 21.96 -11.03 0.17
C GLU A 75 22.84 -9.87 -0.32
N ASN A 76 23.28 -8.98 0.58
CA ASN A 76 24.02 -7.76 0.26
C ASN A 76 23.30 -6.87 -0.76
N LEU A 77 22.00 -6.63 -0.52
CA LEU A 77 21.12 -5.81 -1.35
C LEU A 77 20.45 -4.71 -0.52
N ASP A 78 20.06 -3.61 -1.16
CA ASP A 78 19.05 -2.73 -0.55
C ASP A 78 17.72 -3.49 -0.44
N TRP A 79 17.09 -3.41 0.72
CA TRP A 79 15.90 -4.19 1.03
C TRP A 79 14.75 -3.99 0.04
N HIS A 80 14.66 -2.83 -0.60
CA HIS A 80 13.68 -2.54 -1.65
C HIS A 80 13.76 -3.51 -2.84
N PHE A 81 14.95 -4.04 -3.15
CA PHE A 81 15.18 -4.93 -4.28
C PHE A 81 14.93 -6.40 -3.99
N LEU A 82 14.63 -6.78 -2.74
CA LEU A 82 14.28 -8.17 -2.43
C LEU A 82 13.01 -8.63 -3.19
N ALA A 83 12.09 -7.70 -3.47
CA ALA A 83 10.88 -7.96 -4.24
C ALA A 83 11.02 -7.67 -5.75
N LYS A 84 12.25 -7.53 -6.29
CA LYS A 84 12.45 -7.14 -7.71
C LYS A 84 11.79 -8.08 -8.73
N ASP A 85 11.65 -9.37 -8.39
CA ASP A 85 11.08 -10.40 -9.26
C ASP A 85 9.66 -10.81 -8.84
N PHE A 86 9.12 -10.23 -7.75
CA PHE A 86 7.77 -10.52 -7.26
C PHE A 86 6.91 -9.25 -7.27
N HIS A 87 5.79 -9.29 -7.99
CA HIS A 87 4.94 -8.12 -8.18
C HIS A 87 3.48 -8.40 -7.82
N VAL A 88 2.84 -7.38 -7.25
CA VAL A 88 1.44 -7.45 -6.84
C VAL A 88 0.63 -6.37 -7.58
N LEU A 89 -0.47 -6.78 -8.20
CA LEU A 89 -1.56 -5.89 -8.58
C LEU A 89 -2.58 -5.88 -7.44
N PRO A 90 -2.77 -4.77 -6.69
CA PRO A 90 -3.45 -4.81 -5.40
C PRO A 90 -4.99 -4.72 -5.50
N TYR A 91 -5.58 -5.00 -6.66
CA TYR A 91 -7.02 -4.79 -6.92
C TYR A 91 -7.89 -5.95 -6.45
N HIS A 92 -7.54 -6.60 -5.34
CA HIS A 92 -8.24 -7.77 -4.80
C HIS A 92 -9.72 -7.49 -4.45
N HIS A 93 -10.07 -6.22 -4.26
CA HIS A 93 -11.44 -5.75 -4.07
C HIS A 93 -11.82 -4.64 -5.08
N GLY A 94 -11.42 -4.83 -6.33
CA GLY A 94 -11.54 -3.81 -7.38
C GLY A 94 -10.57 -2.64 -7.19
N ASN A 95 -10.74 -1.61 -8.01
CA ASN A 95 -10.02 -0.35 -7.86
C ASN A 95 -11.01 0.81 -7.74
N ARG A 96 -11.08 1.41 -6.54
CA ARG A 96 -11.87 2.64 -6.30
C ARG A 96 -11.29 3.83 -7.07
N SER A 97 -10.02 4.16 -6.83
CA SER A 97 -9.35 5.27 -7.53
C SER A 97 -7.98 4.85 -8.09
N PRO A 98 -7.58 5.41 -9.25
CA PRO A 98 -8.36 6.32 -10.11
C PRO A 98 -9.18 5.58 -11.18
N ARG A 99 -9.22 4.25 -11.20
CA ARG A 99 -9.86 3.49 -12.30
C ARG A 99 -11.37 3.41 -12.17
N ALA A 100 -11.92 3.56 -10.96
CA ALA A 100 -13.35 3.41 -10.65
C ALA A 100 -13.97 2.16 -11.29
N ASN A 101 -13.32 1.01 -11.09
CA ASN A 101 -13.76 -0.26 -11.63
C ASN A 101 -13.74 -1.33 -10.54
N SER A 102 -14.93 -1.70 -10.06
CA SER A 102 -15.15 -2.72 -9.03
C SER A 102 -14.95 -4.16 -9.54
N SER A 103 -14.96 -4.38 -10.85
CA SER A 103 -14.79 -5.73 -11.43
C SER A 103 -13.34 -6.20 -11.46
N LEU A 104 -12.38 -5.27 -11.31
CA LEU A 104 -10.95 -5.61 -11.32
C LEU A 104 -10.60 -6.58 -10.20
N LYS A 105 -9.59 -7.42 -10.46
CA LYS A 105 -9.07 -8.42 -9.54
C LYS A 105 -7.58 -8.20 -9.32
N GLY A 106 -7.11 -8.70 -8.18
CA GLY A 106 -5.69 -8.71 -7.87
C GLY A 106 -4.94 -9.74 -8.71
N ALA A 107 -3.63 -9.59 -8.79
CA ALA A 107 -2.74 -10.53 -9.43
C ALA A 107 -1.41 -10.58 -8.66
N LEU A 108 -0.80 -11.75 -8.66
CA LEU A 108 0.54 -11.99 -8.14
C LEU A 108 1.40 -12.51 -9.31
N HIS A 109 2.60 -11.99 -9.46
CA HIS A 109 3.57 -12.40 -10.46
C HIS A 109 4.90 -12.71 -9.81
N GLY A 110 5.61 -13.74 -10.28
CA GLY A 110 6.87 -14.19 -9.68
C GLY A 110 6.72 -15.28 -8.62
N CYS A 111 5.56 -15.94 -8.54
CA CYS A 111 5.35 -17.04 -7.61
C CYS A 111 6.22 -18.25 -7.95
N THR A 112 6.87 -18.82 -6.94
CA THR A 112 7.59 -20.10 -6.99
C THR A 112 6.84 -21.13 -6.13
N LEU A 113 7.36 -22.36 -6.04
CA LEU A 113 6.84 -23.37 -5.12
C LEU A 113 7.36 -23.19 -3.68
N ASP A 114 8.23 -22.21 -3.44
CA ASP A 114 8.73 -21.91 -2.11
C ASP A 114 7.63 -21.23 -1.29
N ASN A 115 7.33 -21.81 -0.13
CA ASN A 115 6.34 -21.34 0.82
C ASN A 115 6.96 -21.08 2.19
N ALA A 116 8.28 -20.99 2.28
CA ALA A 116 8.97 -20.66 3.51
C ALA A 116 8.71 -19.20 3.94
N VAL A 117 8.87 -18.94 5.23
CA VAL A 117 8.65 -17.63 5.84
C VAL A 117 9.45 -16.48 5.17
N PRO A 118 10.70 -16.67 4.70
CA PRO A 118 11.39 -15.66 3.89
C PRO A 118 10.65 -15.26 2.62
N GLN A 119 10.07 -16.22 1.89
CA GLN A 119 9.29 -15.94 0.69
C GLN A 119 8.03 -15.13 1.03
N LEU A 120 7.39 -15.43 2.16
CA LEU A 120 6.25 -14.67 2.66
C LEU A 120 6.61 -13.21 3.00
N ALA A 121 7.81 -12.99 3.56
CA ALA A 121 8.34 -11.65 3.81
C ALA A 121 8.55 -10.85 2.50
N ILE A 122 9.00 -11.51 1.42
CA ILE A 122 9.11 -10.91 0.09
C ILE A 122 7.72 -10.56 -0.47
N GLN A 123 6.73 -11.46 -0.33
CA GLN A 123 5.34 -11.20 -0.77
C GLN A 123 4.71 -10.02 -0.02
N TYR A 124 5.00 -9.93 1.28
CA TYR A 124 4.58 -8.81 2.12
C TYR A 124 5.20 -7.49 1.66
N LEU A 125 6.52 -7.46 1.44
CA LEU A 125 7.23 -6.30 0.90
C LEU A 125 6.62 -5.86 -0.43
N ALA A 126 6.41 -6.79 -1.36
CA ALA A 126 5.83 -6.51 -2.67
C ALA A 126 4.38 -5.98 -2.56
N THR A 127 3.61 -6.47 -1.58
CA THR A 127 2.25 -5.99 -1.30
C THR A 127 2.29 -4.55 -0.78
N CYS A 128 3.19 -4.23 0.14
CA CYS A 128 3.42 -2.85 0.62
C CYS A 128 3.81 -1.92 -0.55
N GLN A 129 4.74 -2.35 -1.41
CA GLN A 129 5.16 -1.63 -2.62
C GLN A 129 4.00 -1.40 -3.59
N ALA A 130 3.18 -2.41 -3.84
CA ALA A 130 2.01 -2.28 -4.72
C ALA A 130 0.97 -1.28 -4.19
N ILE A 131 0.72 -1.29 -2.87
CA ILE A 131 -0.16 -0.31 -2.21
C ILE A 131 0.41 1.10 -2.37
N ALA A 132 1.70 1.30 -2.09
CA ALA A 132 2.40 2.57 -2.28
C ALA A 132 2.34 3.08 -3.73
N LEU A 133 2.62 2.21 -4.71
CA LEU A 133 2.50 2.55 -6.14
C LEU A 133 1.07 2.93 -6.52
N GLY A 134 0.05 2.29 -5.92
CA GLY A 134 -1.33 2.70 -6.10
C GLY A 134 -1.63 4.09 -5.50
N HIS A 135 -1.04 4.46 -4.36
CA HIS A 135 -1.09 5.83 -3.83
C HIS A 135 -0.40 6.81 -4.79
N ARG A 136 0.77 6.47 -5.32
CA ARG A 136 1.48 7.27 -6.32
C ARG A 136 0.62 7.50 -7.57
N HIS A 137 -0.11 6.48 -8.04
CA HIS A 137 -1.03 6.63 -9.17
C HIS A 137 -2.17 7.61 -8.85
N ILE A 138 -2.75 7.55 -7.65
CA ILE A 138 -3.76 8.52 -7.19
C ILE A 138 -3.18 9.95 -7.14
N ILE A 139 -2.00 10.13 -6.55
CA ILE A 139 -1.34 11.44 -6.43
C ILE A 139 -1.04 12.02 -7.80
N ASN A 140 -0.50 11.21 -8.72
CA ASN A 140 -0.25 11.63 -10.09
C ASN A 140 -1.53 12.04 -10.81
N THR A 141 -2.64 11.34 -10.58
CA THR A 141 -3.96 11.69 -11.14
C THR A 141 -4.44 13.03 -10.60
N LEU A 142 -4.35 13.26 -9.28
CA LEU A 142 -4.70 14.54 -8.66
C LEU A 142 -3.83 15.68 -9.18
N ASN A 143 -2.50 15.47 -9.24
CA ASN A 143 -1.56 16.48 -9.73
C ASN A 143 -1.79 16.81 -11.22
N SER A 144 -2.14 15.82 -12.04
CA SER A 144 -2.49 16.03 -13.45
C SER A 144 -3.78 16.85 -13.62
N ALA A 145 -4.69 16.80 -12.63
CA ALA A 145 -5.87 17.65 -12.55
C ALA A 145 -5.61 19.03 -11.90
N GLY A 146 -4.34 19.40 -11.72
CA GLY A 146 -3.90 20.72 -11.28
C GLY A 146 -3.75 20.91 -9.78
N TYR A 147 -3.74 19.83 -9.00
CA TYR A 147 -3.14 19.86 -7.67
C TYR A 147 -1.60 19.93 -7.76
N ARG A 148 -0.94 20.27 -6.64
CA ARG A 148 0.51 20.24 -6.48
C ARG A 148 0.87 19.61 -5.13
N ILE A 149 0.47 18.35 -4.95
CA ILE A 149 0.72 17.59 -3.73
C ILE A 149 2.22 17.32 -3.65
N ARG A 150 2.85 17.79 -2.57
CA ARG A 150 4.28 17.62 -2.27
C ARG A 150 4.53 16.90 -0.95
N GLU A 151 3.52 16.85 -0.11
CA GLU A 151 3.57 16.30 1.24
C GLU A 151 2.35 15.44 1.46
N ILE A 152 2.52 14.40 2.26
CA ILE A 152 1.50 13.40 2.51
C ILE A 152 1.42 13.20 4.01
N VAL A 153 0.22 13.43 4.55
CA VAL A 153 -0.08 13.17 5.94
C VAL A 153 -0.68 11.78 6.03
N VAL A 154 0.00 10.88 6.73
CA VAL A 154 -0.41 9.49 6.91
C VAL A 154 -1.01 9.30 8.30
N SER A 155 -2.09 8.55 8.39
CA SER A 155 -2.74 8.18 9.65
C SER A 155 -3.24 6.73 9.61
N GLY A 156 -3.71 6.20 10.75
CA GLY A 156 -4.19 4.83 10.86
C GLY A 156 -3.09 3.80 11.14
N GLY A 157 -3.42 2.50 11.07
CA GLY A 157 -2.51 1.41 11.46
C GLY A 157 -1.21 1.36 10.66
N LEU A 158 -1.28 1.63 9.35
CA LEU A 158 -0.10 1.68 8.47
C LEU A 158 0.87 2.82 8.82
N ALA A 159 0.42 3.86 9.52
CA ALA A 159 1.30 4.93 9.98
C ALA A 159 2.28 4.49 11.09
N ARG A 160 2.06 3.31 11.69
CA ARG A 160 2.97 2.71 12.70
C ARG A 160 3.99 1.76 12.08
N ASN A 161 3.92 1.53 10.77
CA ASN A 161 4.78 0.60 10.07
C ASN A 161 5.90 1.39 9.37
N GLU A 162 7.08 1.43 10.00
CA GLU A 162 8.21 2.23 9.53
C GLU A 162 8.66 1.84 8.12
N LEU A 163 8.72 0.54 7.82
CA LEU A 163 9.10 0.05 6.51
C LEU A 163 8.08 0.52 5.45
N TYR A 164 6.78 0.39 5.73
CA TYR A 164 5.73 0.87 4.82
C TYR A 164 5.84 2.39 4.55
N LEU A 165 6.16 3.19 5.57
CA LEU A 165 6.35 4.63 5.40
C LEU A 165 7.54 4.96 4.49
N GLN A 166 8.59 4.14 4.47
CA GLN A 166 9.76 4.29 3.59
C GLN A 166 9.53 3.76 2.17
N VAL A 167 8.68 2.73 2.01
CA VAL A 167 8.26 2.26 0.67
C VAL A 167 7.44 3.32 -0.07
N GLY A 168 6.69 4.12 0.70
CA GLY A 168 5.58 4.93 0.25
C GLY A 168 5.92 6.06 -0.70
N PHE A 169 6.99 6.82 -0.44
CA PHE A 169 7.11 8.20 -0.91
C PHE A 169 8.56 8.66 -1.08
#